data_AF-A0AAV6YX07-F1
#
_entry.id   AF-A0AAV6YX07-F1
#
_cell.length_a   1.000
_cell.length_b   1.000
_cell.length_c   1.000
_cell.angle_alpha   90.00
_cell.angle_beta   90.00
_cell.angle_gamma   90.00
#
_symmetry.space_group_name_H-M   'P 1'
#
loop_
_entity.id
_entity.type
_entity.pdbx_description
1 polymer ?
#
loop_
_entity_poly.entity_id
_entity_poly.type
_entity_poly.pdbx_seq_one_letter_code
_entity_poly.pdbx_strand_id
1 'polypeptide(L)'
;MLFFIYAVIGMQVFGKIALNDTTEINRNNNFQTFPQAVLLLFRCATGEAWQEIMLACLPNKKCDPESESNRTEDDYSCGSSFAVFYFISFYMLCAFLIINLFVAVIMDNFDYLTRDWSILGPHHLDEFKRIWAEYDPEAKGRIKHLDVVTLLRRIQPPLGFGKLCPHRVACKVMTWKGDMKCTSGKN
;
A
#
# COMPACT_ATOMS: atom_id res chain seq x y z
N MET A 1 -4.04 8.86 -11.63
CA MET A 1 -3.79 9.98 -12.57
C MET A 1 -3.04 9.55 -13.84
N LEU A 2 -1.96 8.75 -13.76
CA LEU A 2 -1.21 8.31 -14.94
C LEU A 2 -2.10 7.71 -16.06
N PHE A 3 -2.91 6.71 -15.72
CA PHE A 3 -3.84 6.07 -16.66
C PHE A 3 -4.82 7.05 -17.31
N PHE A 4 -5.31 8.04 -16.57
CA PHE A 4 -6.25 9.04 -17.09
C PHE A 4 -5.59 9.93 -18.15
N ILE A 5 -4.40 10.46 -17.84
CA ILE A 5 -3.66 11.35 -18.76
C ILE A 5 -3.29 10.60 -20.04
N TYR A 6 -2.75 9.39 -19.89
CA TYR A 6 -2.37 8.57 -21.04
C TYR A 6 -3.59 8.13 -21.85
N ALA A 7 -4.71 7.74 -21.23
CA ALA A 7 -5.92 7.37 -21.95
C ALA A 7 -6.43 8.52 -22.83
N VAL A 8 -6.49 9.75 -22.29
CA VAL A 8 -6.93 10.92 -23.06
C VAL A 8 -5.98 11.22 -24.22
N ILE A 9 -4.66 11.19 -23.98
CA ILE A 9 -3.66 11.40 -25.05
C ILE A 9 -3.78 10.30 -26.11
N GLY A 10 -3.87 9.04 -25.71
CA GLY A 10 -3.99 7.89 -26.61
C GLY A 10 -5.23 7.95 -27.48
N MET A 11 -6.37 8.37 -26.92
CA MET A 11 -7.59 8.60 -27.70
C MET A 11 -7.40 9.68 -28.77
N GLN A 12 -6.69 10.77 -28.47
CA GLN A 12 -6.48 11.85 -29.43
C GLN A 12 -5.51 11.46 -30.56
N VAL A 13 -4.49 10.67 -30.25
CA VAL A 13 -3.44 10.32 -31.22
C VAL A 13 -3.80 9.04 -32.00
N PHE A 14 -4.37 8.04 -31.34
CA PHE A 14 -4.59 6.69 -31.90
C PHE A 14 -6.06 6.30 -32.04
N GLY A 15 -7.01 7.14 -31.60
CA GLY A 15 -8.44 6.83 -31.63
C GLY A 15 -9.06 6.70 -33.03
N LYS A 16 -8.34 7.05 -34.10
CA LYS A 16 -8.79 6.95 -35.49
C LYS A 16 -8.28 5.72 -36.24
N ILE A 17 -7.47 4.87 -35.60
CA ILE A 17 -6.96 3.65 -36.22
C ILE A 17 -8.14 2.68 -36.43
N ALA A 18 -8.23 2.11 -37.63
CA ALA A 18 -9.25 1.13 -37.96
C ALA A 18 -9.11 -0.13 -37.10
N LEU A 19 -10.24 -0.64 -36.65
CA LEU A 19 -10.29 -1.90 -35.92
C LEU A 19 -10.18 -3.06 -36.89
N ASN A 20 -9.21 -3.95 -36.67
CA ASN A 20 -9.05 -5.16 -37.47
C ASN A 20 -8.77 -6.36 -36.56
N ASP A 21 -9.58 -7.41 -36.70
CA ASP A 21 -9.51 -8.62 -35.89
C ASP A 21 -8.19 -9.39 -36.06
N THR A 22 -7.44 -9.13 -37.15
CA THR A 22 -6.12 -9.73 -37.37
C THR A 22 -4.96 -8.93 -36.77
N THR A 23 -5.23 -7.77 -36.17
CA THR A 23 -4.22 -6.92 -35.55
C THR A 23 -4.47 -6.76 -34.06
N GLU A 24 -3.45 -6.31 -33.32
CA GLU A 24 -3.61 -6.02 -31.88
C GLU A 24 -4.59 -4.89 -31.60
N ILE A 25 -4.91 -4.05 -32.60
CA ILE A 25 -5.97 -3.03 -32.51
C ILE A 25 -7.26 -3.60 -33.08
N ASN A 26 -8.16 -4.02 -32.19
CA ASN A 26 -9.42 -4.68 -32.53
C ASN A 26 -10.56 -4.14 -31.66
N ARG A 27 -11.75 -4.74 -31.79
CA ARG A 27 -12.96 -4.33 -31.04
C ARG A 27 -12.80 -4.36 -29.52
N ASN A 28 -11.89 -5.21 -29.01
CA ASN A 28 -11.63 -5.36 -27.59
C ASN A 28 -10.41 -4.55 -27.13
N ASN A 29 -9.49 -4.21 -28.05
CA ASN A 29 -8.26 -3.48 -27.78
C ASN A 29 -8.18 -2.25 -28.67
N ASN A 30 -8.68 -1.10 -28.21
CA ASN A 30 -8.62 0.14 -28.99
C ASN A 30 -8.59 1.40 -28.14
N PHE A 31 -8.35 2.52 -28.82
CA PHE A 31 -8.34 3.87 -28.26
C PHE A 31 -9.55 4.70 -28.69
N GLN A 32 -10.65 4.09 -29.16
CA GLN A 32 -11.81 4.84 -29.66
C GLN A 32 -12.65 5.43 -28.52
N THR A 33 -12.73 4.73 -27.39
CA THR A 33 -13.49 5.18 -26.22
C THR A 33 -12.61 5.19 -24.98
N PHE A 34 -12.97 6.04 -24.02
CA PHE A 34 -12.19 6.22 -22.80
C PHE A 34 -12.03 4.92 -21.98
N PRO A 35 -13.09 4.14 -21.70
CA PRO A 35 -12.94 2.88 -20.94
C PRO A 35 -12.05 1.86 -21.67
N GLN A 36 -12.16 1.76 -22.99
CA GLN A 36 -11.34 0.84 -23.79
C GLN A 36 -9.86 1.26 -23.80
N ALA A 37 -9.59 2.57 -23.92
CA ALA A 37 -8.23 3.10 -23.82
C ALA A 37 -7.60 2.78 -22.45
N VAL A 38 -8.37 2.90 -21.36
CA VAL A 38 -7.90 2.54 -20.01
C VAL A 38 -7.65 1.04 -19.89
N LEU A 39 -8.53 0.20 -20.42
CA LEU A 39 -8.36 -1.27 -20.42
C LEU A 39 -7.12 -1.71 -21.22
N LEU A 40 -6.90 -1.11 -22.40
CA LEU A 40 -5.72 -1.36 -23.21
C LEU A 40 -4.44 -0.92 -22.49
N LEU A 41 -4.45 0.26 -21.84
CA LEU A 41 -3.32 0.71 -21.02
C LEU A 41 -3.09 -0.21 -19.81
N PHE A 42 -4.14 -0.76 -19.20
CA PHE A 42 -4.02 -1.75 -18.14
C PHE A 42 -3.35 -3.03 -18.64
N ARG A 43 -3.74 -3.52 -19.82
CA ARG A 43 -3.05 -4.63 -20.51
C ARG A 43 -1.57 -4.31 -20.80
N CYS A 44 -1.25 -3.08 -21.20
CA CYS A 44 0.15 -2.68 -21.37
C CYS A 44 0.91 -2.64 -20.03
N ALA A 45 0.26 -2.22 -18.94
CA ALA A 45 0.86 -2.16 -17.60
C ALA A 45 1.17 -3.56 -17.03
N THR A 46 0.41 -4.59 -17.39
CA THR A 46 0.74 -5.99 -17.05
C THR A 46 1.85 -6.58 -17.92
N GLY A 47 2.30 -5.86 -18.95
CA GLY A 47 3.33 -6.31 -19.87
C GLY A 47 2.83 -7.24 -20.98
N GLU A 48 1.52 -7.38 -21.16
CA GLU A 48 0.94 -8.30 -22.15
C GLU A 48 0.96 -7.67 -23.55
N ALA A 49 1.82 -8.19 -24.44
CA ALA A 49 1.91 -7.85 -25.86
C ALA A 49 1.99 -6.33 -26.16
N TRP A 50 2.46 -5.52 -25.21
CA TRP A 50 2.49 -4.06 -25.34
C TRP A 50 3.36 -3.57 -26.51
N GLN A 51 4.38 -4.35 -26.87
CA GLN A 51 5.25 -4.09 -28.03
C GLN A 51 4.48 -4.22 -29.35
N GLU A 52 3.62 -5.22 -29.45
CA GLU A 52 2.81 -5.47 -30.65
C GLU A 52 1.72 -4.40 -30.79
N ILE A 53 1.11 -3.99 -29.67
CA ILE A 53 0.19 -2.84 -29.62
C ILE A 53 0.90 -1.56 -30.07
N MET A 54 2.13 -1.31 -29.62
CA MET A 54 2.94 -0.18 -30.06
C MET A 54 3.20 -0.22 -31.58
N LEU A 55 3.58 -1.38 -32.13
CA LEU A 55 3.80 -1.56 -33.56
C LEU A 55 2.50 -1.39 -34.38
N ALA A 56 1.36 -1.73 -33.80
CA ALA A 56 0.05 -1.51 -34.39
C ALA A 56 -0.38 -0.03 -34.38
N CYS A 57 0.27 0.82 -33.57
CA CYS A 57 0.02 2.27 -33.50
C CYS A 57 1.02 3.14 -34.30
N LEU A 58 2.04 2.53 -34.93
CA LEU A 58 2.99 3.22 -35.81
C LEU A 58 2.30 3.83 -37.05
N PRO A 59 2.97 4.70 -37.83
CA PRO A 59 2.42 5.24 -39.08
C PRO A 59 2.03 4.16 -40.11
N ASN A 60 1.30 4.56 -41.15
CA ASN A 60 0.85 3.70 -42.27
C ASN A 60 -0.19 2.64 -41.87
N LYS A 61 -1.05 2.95 -40.90
CA LYS A 61 -2.20 2.09 -40.53
C LYS A 61 -3.46 2.58 -41.22
N LYS A 62 -4.40 1.68 -41.46
CA LYS A 62 -5.70 2.03 -42.03
C LYS A 62 -6.48 2.89 -41.02
N CYS A 63 -7.08 3.98 -41.47
CA CYS A 63 -8.00 4.79 -40.67
C CYS A 63 -9.41 4.18 -40.65
N ASP A 64 -10.16 4.43 -39.58
CA ASP A 64 -11.57 4.03 -39.48
C ASP A 64 -12.43 4.79 -40.52
N PRO A 65 -13.22 4.11 -41.38
CA PRO A 65 -14.07 4.76 -42.38
C PRO A 65 -15.06 5.78 -41.82
N GLU A 66 -15.52 5.66 -40.57
CA GLU A 66 -16.41 6.66 -39.96
C GLU A 66 -15.69 7.97 -39.57
N SER A 67 -14.36 7.99 -39.58
CA SER A 67 -13.56 9.18 -39.27
C SER A 67 -13.31 10.11 -40.47
N GLU A 68 -13.92 9.80 -41.62
CA GLU A 68 -13.83 10.52 -42.89
C GLU A 68 -14.57 11.87 -42.86
N SER A 69 -13.90 12.92 -42.38
CA SER A 69 -14.24 14.29 -42.74
C SER A 69 -13.41 14.73 -43.95
N ASN A 70 -13.99 14.69 -45.16
CA ASN A 70 -13.57 15.44 -46.36
C ASN A 70 -12.05 15.60 -46.57
N ARG A 71 -11.29 14.53 -46.81
CA ARG A 71 -9.88 14.63 -47.20
C ARG A 71 -9.62 13.89 -48.51
N THR A 72 -8.96 14.60 -49.43
CA THR A 72 -8.54 14.13 -50.76
C THR A 72 -7.56 12.95 -50.66
N GLU A 73 -7.61 12.10 -51.67
CA GLU A 73 -7.15 10.70 -51.76
C GLU A 73 -5.67 10.37 -51.46
N ASP A 74 -4.86 11.31 -51.00
CA ASP A 74 -3.39 11.16 -50.99
C ASP A 74 -2.75 10.79 -49.64
N ASP A 75 -3.50 10.58 -48.54
CA ASP A 75 -2.86 10.21 -47.26
C ASP A 75 -3.77 9.44 -46.26
N TYR A 76 -4.21 8.24 -46.64
CA TYR A 76 -5.01 7.33 -45.78
C TYR A 76 -4.19 6.64 -44.67
N SER A 77 -3.17 7.30 -44.14
CA SER A 77 -2.30 6.74 -43.09
C SER A 77 -2.67 7.28 -41.70
N CYS A 78 -3.23 6.42 -40.86
CA CYS A 78 -3.39 6.64 -39.44
C CYS A 78 -2.19 6.07 -38.66
N GLY A 79 -2.09 6.47 -37.40
CA GLY A 79 -0.97 6.14 -36.53
C GLY A 79 0.13 7.20 -36.58
N SER A 80 1.08 7.11 -35.65
CA SER A 80 2.11 8.13 -35.48
C SER A 80 3.40 7.53 -34.96
N SER A 81 4.55 8.04 -35.43
CA SER A 81 5.87 7.70 -34.88
C SER A 81 6.00 8.07 -33.40
N PHE A 82 5.13 8.97 -32.91
CA PHE A 82 4.99 9.29 -31.50
C PHE A 82 4.61 8.08 -30.63
N ALA A 83 4.04 7.02 -31.22
CA ALA A 83 3.70 5.78 -30.51
C ALA A 83 4.88 5.20 -29.73
N VAL A 84 6.10 5.21 -30.30
CA VAL A 84 7.29 4.67 -29.63
C VAL A 84 7.56 5.41 -28.32
N PHE A 85 7.57 6.74 -28.35
CA PHE A 85 7.78 7.56 -27.16
C PHE A 85 6.64 7.42 -26.16
N TYR A 86 5.39 7.35 -26.64
CA TYR A 86 4.21 7.19 -25.82
C TYR A 86 4.24 5.88 -25.01
N PHE A 87 4.44 4.73 -25.67
CA PHE A 87 4.41 3.42 -25.00
C PHE A 87 5.65 3.19 -24.12
N ILE A 88 6.85 3.60 -24.56
CA ILE A 88 8.07 3.46 -23.74
C ILE A 88 7.99 4.32 -22.48
N SER A 89 7.57 5.60 -22.61
CA SER A 89 7.42 6.47 -21.43
C SER A 89 6.37 5.97 -20.46
N PHE A 90 5.22 5.48 -20.98
CA PHE A 90 4.18 4.86 -20.16
C PHE A 90 4.71 3.67 -19.37
N TYR A 91 5.42 2.76 -20.05
CA TYR A 91 5.95 1.55 -19.43
C TYR A 91 6.95 1.88 -18.30
N MET A 92 7.88 2.80 -18.55
CA MET A 92 8.86 3.23 -17.54
C MET A 92 8.20 3.89 -16.33
N LEU A 93 7.24 4.80 -16.55
CA LEU A 93 6.52 5.46 -15.47
C LEU A 93 5.64 4.48 -14.68
N CYS A 94 4.99 3.55 -15.37
CA CYS A 94 4.15 2.53 -14.73
C CYS A 94 4.99 1.59 -13.86
N ALA A 95 6.12 1.10 -14.37
CA ALA A 95 7.05 0.28 -13.60
C ALA A 95 7.57 1.02 -12.34
N PHE A 96 7.95 2.29 -12.48
CA PHE A 96 8.37 3.12 -11.35
C PHE A 96 7.28 3.25 -10.29
N LEU A 97 6.02 3.51 -10.69
CA LEU A 97 4.91 3.62 -9.76
C LEU A 97 4.61 2.28 -9.05
N ILE A 98 4.62 1.16 -9.77
CA ILE A 98 4.38 -0.17 -9.19
C ILE A 98 5.46 -0.50 -8.15
N ILE A 99 6.73 -0.26 -8.47
CA ILE A 99 7.84 -0.50 -7.55
C ILE A 99 7.70 0.40 -6.31
N ASN A 100 7.43 1.69 -6.48
CA ASN A 100 7.27 2.60 -5.34
C ASN A 100 6.08 2.21 -4.44
N LEU A 101 4.98 1.74 -5.03
CA LEU A 101 3.83 1.24 -4.28
C LEU A 101 4.20 -0.03 -3.51
N PHE A 102 4.92 -0.96 -4.14
CA PHE A 102 5.39 -2.18 -3.49
C PHE A 102 6.35 -1.90 -2.33
N VAL A 103 7.30 -0.98 -2.52
CA VAL A 103 8.25 -0.55 -1.48
C VAL A 103 7.52 0.09 -0.29
N ALA A 104 6.55 0.98 -0.55
CA ALA A 104 5.76 1.60 0.51
C ALA A 104 5.00 0.55 1.34
N VAL A 105 4.30 -0.37 0.66
CA VAL A 105 3.56 -1.45 1.33
C VAL A 105 4.49 -2.37 2.11
N ILE A 106 5.66 -2.73 1.56
CA ILE A 106 6.64 -3.55 2.27
C ILE A 106 7.19 -2.82 3.49
N MET A 107 7.50 -1.53 3.39
CA MET A 107 8.01 -0.75 4.52
C MET A 107 7.00 -0.75 5.68
N ASP A 108 5.72 -0.52 5.39
CA ASP A 108 4.65 -0.57 6.39
C ASP A 108 4.54 -1.96 7.05
N ASN A 109 4.67 -3.03 6.25
CA ASN A 109 4.67 -4.41 6.76
C ASN A 109 5.95 -4.76 7.54
N PHE A 110 7.10 -4.24 7.12
CA PHE A 110 8.38 -4.47 7.79
C PHE A 110 8.43 -3.75 9.14
N ASP A 111 7.89 -2.55 9.24
CA ASP A 111 7.71 -1.83 10.51
C ASP A 111 6.79 -2.59 11.46
N TYR A 112 5.76 -3.28 10.94
CA TYR A 112 4.92 -4.18 11.73
C TYR A 112 5.72 -5.38 12.25
N LEU A 113 6.45 -6.08 11.37
CA LEU A 113 7.24 -7.28 11.73
C LEU A 113 8.42 -6.96 12.65
N THR A 114 9.02 -5.77 12.56
CA THR A 114 10.14 -5.37 13.43
C THR A 114 9.68 -4.82 14.78
N ARG A 115 8.43 -4.36 14.92
CA ARG A 115 7.84 -4.02 16.24
C ARG A 115 7.72 -5.21 17.18
N ASP A 116 7.58 -6.43 16.65
CA ASP A 116 7.59 -7.66 17.45
C ASP A 116 8.95 -7.99 18.08
N TRP A 117 10.03 -7.33 17.65
CA TRP A 117 11.37 -7.41 18.28
C TRP A 117 11.63 -6.30 19.30
N SER A 118 10.73 -5.33 19.45
CA SER A 118 10.85 -4.36 20.54
C SER A 118 10.70 -5.09 21.88
N ILE A 119 11.56 -4.75 22.85
CA ILE A 119 11.54 -5.29 24.23
C ILE A 119 10.13 -5.24 24.85
N LEU A 120 9.23 -4.40 24.33
CA LEU A 120 7.85 -4.24 24.78
C LEU A 120 6.85 -4.39 23.63
N GLY A 121 6.59 -5.62 23.21
CA GLY A 121 5.56 -5.89 22.21
C GLY A 121 4.12 -5.54 22.67
N PRO A 122 3.18 -5.33 21.73
CA PRO A 122 1.78 -5.01 22.03
C PRO A 122 1.08 -6.06 22.90
N HIS A 123 1.48 -7.33 22.78
CA HIS A 123 0.97 -8.42 23.61
C HIS A 123 1.23 -8.22 25.11
N HIS A 124 2.39 -7.66 25.50
CA HIS A 124 2.66 -7.38 26.90
C HIS A 124 1.79 -6.22 27.45
N LEU A 125 1.46 -5.24 26.60
CA LEU A 125 0.57 -4.14 26.97
C LEU A 125 -0.89 -4.61 27.09
N ASP A 126 -1.31 -5.56 26.27
CA ASP A 126 -2.65 -6.16 26.36
C ASP A 126 -2.80 -6.99 27.64
N GLU A 127 -1.77 -7.75 28.02
CA GLU A 127 -1.74 -8.43 29.32
C GLU A 127 -1.79 -7.43 30.48
N PHE A 128 -1.02 -6.34 30.43
CA PHE A 128 -1.07 -5.28 31.43
C PHE A 128 -2.47 -4.67 31.55
N LYS A 129 -3.10 -4.31 30.42
CA LYS A 129 -4.46 -3.74 30.39
C LYS A 129 -5.48 -4.70 30.98
N ARG A 130 -5.39 -6.00 30.66
CA ARG A 130 -6.27 -7.04 31.20
C ARG A 130 -6.18 -7.13 32.72
N ILE A 131 -4.96 -7.13 33.27
CA ILE A 131 -4.75 -7.21 34.72
C ILE A 131 -5.15 -5.88 35.38
N TRP A 132 -4.84 -4.73 34.78
CA TRP A 132 -5.22 -3.42 35.27
C TRP A 132 -6.75 -3.26 35.42
N ALA A 133 -7.51 -3.79 34.45
CA ALA A 133 -8.98 -3.76 34.48
C ALA A 133 -9.59 -4.49 35.70
N GLU A 134 -8.88 -5.46 36.30
CA GLU A 134 -9.32 -6.11 37.55
C GLU A 134 -9.22 -5.17 38.76
N TYR A 135 -8.31 -4.19 38.73
CA TYR A 135 -8.06 -3.26 39.84
C TYR A 135 -8.74 -1.89 39.66
N ASP A 136 -9.08 -1.50 38.42
CA ASP A 136 -9.78 -0.26 38.10
C ASP A 136 -11.01 -0.54 37.20
N PRO A 137 -12.07 -1.18 37.74
CA PRO A 137 -13.27 -1.55 36.97
C PRO A 137 -14.09 -0.36 36.49
N GLU A 138 -13.93 0.81 37.15
CA GLU A 138 -14.63 2.05 36.77
C GLU A 138 -13.79 2.93 35.82
N ALA A 139 -12.62 2.44 35.35
CA ALA A 139 -11.72 3.15 34.45
C ALA A 139 -11.37 4.58 34.92
N LYS A 140 -11.15 4.76 36.23
CA LYS A 140 -10.76 6.04 36.85
C LYS A 140 -9.33 6.48 36.47
N GLY A 141 -8.53 5.56 35.92
CA GLY A 141 -7.13 5.75 35.56
C GLY A 141 -6.18 5.78 36.76
N ARG A 142 -6.64 5.36 37.96
CA ARG A 142 -5.87 5.39 39.20
C ARG A 142 -6.19 4.18 40.07
N ILE A 143 -5.16 3.56 40.65
CA ILE A 143 -5.29 2.46 41.62
C ILE A 143 -4.69 2.86 42.97
N LYS A 144 -5.09 2.19 44.05
CA LYS A 144 -4.50 2.44 45.38
C LYS A 144 -3.04 1.98 45.37
N HIS A 145 -2.19 2.76 46.04
CA HIS A 145 -0.76 2.48 46.18
C HIS A 145 -0.46 1.06 46.68
N LEU A 146 -1.26 0.52 47.60
CA LEU A 146 -1.08 -0.83 48.15
C LEU A 146 -1.22 -1.92 47.07
N ASP A 147 -2.08 -1.68 46.09
CA ASP A 147 -2.41 -2.66 45.05
C ASP A 147 -1.36 -2.69 43.94
N VAL A 148 -0.56 -1.62 43.78
CA VAL A 148 0.52 -1.50 42.78
C VAL A 148 1.53 -2.65 42.91
N VAL A 149 1.92 -3.01 44.14
CA VAL A 149 2.89 -4.10 44.38
C VAL A 149 2.30 -5.45 43.97
N THR A 150 1.01 -5.68 44.25
CA THR A 150 0.34 -6.92 43.87
C THR A 150 0.12 -7.03 42.36
N LEU A 151 -0.20 -5.91 41.70
CA LEU A 151 -0.34 -5.82 40.25
C LEU A 151 0.97 -6.15 39.53
N LEU A 152 2.08 -5.50 39.91
CA LEU A 152 3.40 -5.70 39.28
C LEU A 152 3.96 -7.11 39.49
N ARG A 153 3.53 -7.84 40.52
CA ARG A 153 3.89 -9.27 40.72
C ARG A 153 3.06 -10.22 39.86
N ARG A 154 1.86 -9.81 39.43
CA ARG A 154 1.01 -10.61 38.53
C ARG A 154 1.45 -10.50 37.07
N ILE A 155 2.03 -9.37 36.67
CA ILE A 155 2.55 -9.16 35.32
C ILE A 155 3.94 -9.81 35.19
N GLN A 156 4.19 -10.53 34.10
CA GLN A 156 5.50 -11.15 33.83
C GLN A 156 6.53 -10.10 33.35
N PRO A 157 7.84 -10.36 33.50
CA PRO A 157 8.88 -9.59 32.81
C PRO A 157 8.60 -9.61 31.31
N PRO A 158 8.74 -8.48 30.57
CA PRO A 158 9.52 -7.28 30.89
C PRO A 158 8.77 -6.10 31.55
N LEU A 159 7.42 -6.11 31.65
CA LEU A 159 6.65 -5.02 32.30
C LEU A 159 6.52 -5.18 33.82
N GLY A 160 6.46 -6.42 34.29
CA GLY A 160 6.31 -6.75 35.70
C GLY A 160 7.48 -7.54 36.25
N PHE A 161 7.34 -8.01 37.48
CA PHE A 161 8.39 -8.76 38.19
C PHE A 161 8.19 -10.27 38.12
N GLY A 162 7.01 -10.75 37.70
CA GLY A 162 6.64 -12.16 37.73
C GLY A 162 6.41 -12.71 39.16
N LYS A 163 5.75 -13.88 39.24
CA LYS A 163 5.30 -14.49 40.50
C LYS A 163 6.43 -14.83 41.47
N LEU A 164 7.63 -15.10 40.93
CA LEU A 164 8.82 -15.52 41.66
C LEU A 164 9.61 -14.36 42.31
N CYS A 165 9.24 -13.10 42.07
CA CYS A 165 9.97 -11.97 42.60
C CYS A 165 9.78 -11.81 44.12
N PRO A 166 10.87 -11.74 44.93
CA PRO A 166 10.78 -11.47 46.35
C PRO A 166 10.20 -10.07 46.61
N HIS A 167 9.29 -9.97 47.59
CA HIS A 167 8.61 -8.71 47.95
C HIS A 167 9.59 -7.54 48.19
N ARG A 168 10.77 -7.84 48.76
CA ARG A 168 11.82 -6.87 49.03
C ARG A 168 12.46 -6.29 47.75
N VAL A 169 12.58 -7.08 46.69
CA VAL A 169 13.18 -6.65 45.41
C VAL A 169 12.19 -5.78 44.64
N ALA A 170 10.93 -6.20 44.55
CA ALA A 170 9.85 -5.42 43.93
C ALA A 170 9.66 -4.05 44.63
N CYS A 171 9.55 -4.06 45.97
CA CYS A 171 9.48 -2.82 46.74
C CYS A 171 10.72 -1.95 46.52
N LYS A 172 11.93 -2.50 46.55
CA LYS A 172 13.17 -1.72 46.39
C LYS A 172 13.25 -1.02 45.01
N VAL A 173 12.80 -1.69 43.94
CA VAL A 173 12.77 -1.10 42.59
C VAL A 173 11.72 0.03 42.50
N MET A 174 10.56 -0.14 43.15
CA MET A 174 9.53 0.92 43.22
C MET A 174 9.99 2.10 44.09
N THR A 175 10.62 1.84 45.24
CA THR A 175 11.12 2.89 46.16
C THR A 175 12.25 3.72 45.55
N TRP A 176 13.03 3.15 44.63
CA TRP A 176 14.12 3.87 43.97
C TRP A 176 13.60 4.81 42.87
N LYS A 177 12.38 4.61 42.38
CA LYS A 177 11.71 5.44 41.36
C LYS A 177 10.77 6.49 41.96
N GLY A 178 10.50 6.43 43.27
CA GLY A 178 9.75 7.42 44.04
C GLY A 178 9.72 7.03 45.52
N ASP A 179 9.78 8.01 46.42
CA ASP A 179 9.84 7.87 47.88
C ASP A 179 8.64 7.09 48.48
N MET A 180 8.69 5.76 48.42
CA MET A 180 7.56 4.89 48.69
C MET A 180 7.93 3.89 49.80
N LYS A 181 7.73 4.23 51.09
CA LYS A 181 8.08 3.32 52.20
C LYS A 181 7.15 2.08 52.23
N CYS A 182 7.64 0.91 51.82
CA CYS A 182 6.96 -0.36 52.08
C CYS A 182 7.02 -0.70 53.57
N THR A 183 5.98 -0.39 54.34
CA THR A 183 5.81 -0.88 55.71
C THR A 183 5.45 -2.37 55.67
N SER A 184 6.41 -3.21 56.08
CA SER A 184 6.19 -4.64 56.31
C SER A 184 5.18 -4.83 57.44
N GLY A 185 3.92 -5.12 57.11
CA GLY A 185 2.96 -5.64 58.07
C GLY A 185 3.41 -7.03 58.52
N LYS A 186 3.98 -7.11 59.72
CA LYS A 186 4.05 -8.37 60.47
C LYS A 186 2.63 -8.68 60.96
N ASN A 187 2.13 -9.86 60.60
CA ASN A 187 1.54 -10.83 61.52
C ASN A 187 1.46 -12.17 60.80
#